data_AF-A0A8J8NEV0-F1
#
_entry.id   AF-A0A8J8NEV0-F1
#
_cell.length_a   1.000
_cell.length_b   1.000
_cell.length_c   1.000
_cell.angle_alpha   90.00
_cell.angle_beta   90.00
_cell.angle_gamma   90.00
#
_symmetry.space_group_name_H-M   'P 1'
#
loop_
_entity.id
_entity.type
_entity.pdbx_description
1 polymer ?
#
loop_
_entity_poly.entity_id
_entity_poly.type
_entity_poly.pdbx_seq_one_letter_code
_entity_poly.pdbx_strand_id
1 'polypeptide(L)'
;MKGFNQVEFAQYIDSKKENGTDIDNWTFDDLQAVVYEFQAYYGAPIYQEPTVMAEPTHDPNAYTDYQNPDQPIESPESQPAGVSQQEEKKEGGEQPEQQQMHSRLRSKTPKQHLKTKRCEEQQTELNFKRVDIEVSESEVKEGGIFSASYPIYKVSTTFAGKLLEVRRKDADFLFLRKHLLRGFPHLIIPPCPNHQPKLMADKIKKREKYYTRFLQAIVRCEELKTSRFLFTFLSEQDVKLFQKVQKDAERLKDQIKNRPFEELVTFSGAAKVIVQPGSGCERFNKMLNETTENYQTLYREAINCAITLHEQAMGFSASFHSMKRLMDQMAEQQKRINCHSQVQVFENISKVMSSTGVFVKNLGEVMNKGFAEHLKYNLHEADTFRDLFSHRENLAQQQAKLERALQDKKEKLLKLRDPTKWGASREDLAEMIRMREDLFKDRELAFDYMLPKETQDIEQKRYELNFFSNQCWDEIRRVSKDNGMLLTEHFKDYAMLHCTQISSNASSWEELLNFLLTACEKERENEKKLIEGGGVQPVQVMMQQMMRQEDALVAGDGGSGASRENA
;
A
#
# COMPACT_ATOMS: atom_id res chain seq x y z
N MET A 1 -16.13 12.41 14.70
CA MET A 1 -16.84 13.68 14.93
C MET A 1 -15.96 14.83 14.44
N LYS A 2 -16.27 15.43 13.29
CA LYS A 2 -15.53 16.61 12.79
C LYS A 2 -16.05 17.85 13.51
N GLY A 3 -15.15 18.71 14.02
CA GLY A 3 -15.51 19.98 14.65
C GLY A 3 -15.76 19.97 16.16
N PHE A 4 -15.48 18.86 16.86
CA PHE A 4 -15.54 18.78 18.32
C PHE A 4 -14.15 18.53 18.92
N ASN A 5 -13.89 19.06 20.11
CA ASN A 5 -12.63 18.86 20.83
C ASN A 5 -12.52 17.40 21.29
N GLN A 6 -11.47 16.71 20.85
CA GLN A 6 -11.25 15.28 21.16
C GLN A 6 -11.05 15.03 22.66
N VAL A 7 -10.43 15.98 23.38
CA VAL A 7 -10.15 15.86 24.81
C VAL A 7 -11.45 15.98 25.63
N GLU A 8 -12.32 16.92 25.28
CA GLU A 8 -13.62 17.10 25.93
C GLU A 8 -14.53 15.88 25.68
N PHE A 9 -14.50 15.32 24.47
CA PHE A 9 -15.27 14.11 24.20
C PHE A 9 -14.77 12.89 24.99
N ALA A 10 -13.45 12.72 25.11
CA ALA A 10 -12.89 11.65 25.93
C ALA A 10 -13.29 11.80 27.41
N GLN A 11 -13.21 13.02 27.96
CA GLN A 11 -13.65 13.33 29.33
C GLN A 11 -15.15 13.09 29.51
N TYR A 12 -15.97 13.45 28.52
CA TYR A 12 -17.40 13.22 28.57
C TYR A 12 -17.76 11.74 28.55
N ILE A 13 -17.12 10.94 27.68
CA ILE A 13 -17.28 9.48 27.69
C ILE A 13 -16.89 8.89 29.04
N ASP A 14 -15.77 9.34 29.62
CA ASP A 14 -15.35 8.87 30.94
C ASP A 14 -16.36 9.24 32.04
N SER A 15 -16.99 10.41 31.95
CA SER A 15 -18.05 10.82 32.89
C SER A 15 -19.33 9.98 32.79
N LYS A 16 -19.57 9.33 31.64
CA LYS A 16 -20.74 8.49 31.39
C LYS A 16 -20.59 7.04 31.85
N LYS A 17 -19.40 6.66 32.34
CA LYS A 17 -19.15 5.37 32.96
C LYS A 17 -19.78 5.31 34.36
N GLU A 18 -21.10 5.14 34.43
CA GLU A 18 -21.77 4.86 35.69
C GLU A 18 -21.34 3.47 36.21
N ASN A 19 -20.91 3.41 37.46
CA ASN A 19 -20.50 2.20 38.18
C ASN A 19 -19.28 1.43 37.62
N GLY A 20 -18.37 2.10 36.89
CA GLY A 20 -17.13 1.46 36.42
C GLY A 20 -17.35 0.40 35.34
N THR A 21 -18.46 0.50 34.60
CA THR A 21 -18.67 -0.32 33.40
C THR A 21 -17.63 0.04 32.35
N ASP A 22 -16.89 -0.97 31.88
CA ASP A 22 -15.91 -0.81 30.80
C ASP A 22 -16.63 -0.46 29.50
N ILE A 23 -16.07 0.49 28.74
CA ILE A 23 -16.64 0.96 27.46
C ILE A 23 -16.73 -0.17 26.43
N ASP A 24 -15.87 -1.18 26.57
CA ASP A 24 -15.86 -2.38 25.74
C ASP A 24 -17.13 -3.24 25.89
N ASN A 25 -17.93 -3.01 26.94
CA ASN A 25 -19.22 -3.68 27.14
C ASN A 25 -20.42 -2.89 26.59
N TRP A 26 -20.21 -1.68 26.07
CA TRP A 26 -21.29 -0.87 25.53
C TRP A 26 -21.71 -1.41 24.15
N THR A 27 -23.01 -1.45 23.91
CA THR A 27 -23.52 -1.78 22.58
C THR A 27 -23.31 -0.61 21.63
N PHE A 28 -23.47 -0.85 20.33
CA PHE A 28 -23.42 0.23 19.34
C PHE A 28 -24.48 1.31 19.60
N ASP A 29 -25.67 0.90 20.06
CA ASP A 29 -26.77 1.80 20.37
C ASP A 29 -26.44 2.69 21.58
N ASP A 30 -25.77 2.14 22.60
CA ASP A 30 -25.29 2.91 23.77
C ASP A 30 -24.25 3.96 23.36
N LEU A 31 -23.28 3.57 22.53
CA LEU A 31 -22.27 4.50 22.00
C LEU A 31 -22.91 5.59 21.14
N GLN A 32 -23.89 5.24 20.32
CA GLN A 32 -24.61 6.20 19.50
C GLN A 32 -25.43 7.17 20.35
N ALA A 33 -26.08 6.70 21.41
CA ALA A 33 -26.81 7.55 22.36
C ALA A 33 -25.88 8.54 23.07
N VAL A 34 -24.71 8.10 23.52
CA VAL A 34 -23.71 8.97 24.18
C VAL A 34 -23.15 10.03 23.23
N VAL A 35 -22.93 9.68 21.95
CA VAL A 35 -22.52 10.65 20.92
C VAL A 35 -23.61 11.69 20.67
N TYR A 36 -24.88 11.30 20.60
CA TYR A 36 -25.98 12.24 20.45
C TYR A 36 -26.14 13.16 21.66
N GLU A 37 -25.99 12.62 22.86
CA GLU A 37 -26.07 13.41 24.08
C GLU A 37 -24.93 14.44 24.17
N PHE A 38 -23.71 14.03 23.80
CA PHE A 38 -22.57 14.93 23.70
C PHE A 38 -22.81 16.07 22.70
N GLN A 39 -23.32 15.76 21.51
CA GLN A 39 -23.65 16.77 20.49
C GLN A 39 -24.75 17.73 20.96
N ALA A 40 -25.74 17.22 21.69
CA ALA A 40 -26.81 18.05 22.25
C ALA A 40 -26.29 18.97 23.38
N TYR A 41 -25.38 18.48 24.22
CA TYR A 41 -24.84 19.23 25.36
C TYR A 41 -23.87 20.34 24.95
N TYR A 42 -22.98 20.07 23.99
CA TYR A 42 -21.94 21.01 23.56
C TYR A 42 -22.35 21.89 22.36
N GLY A 43 -23.57 21.73 21.86
CA GLY A 43 -24.13 22.54 20.76
C GLY A 43 -23.56 22.19 19.38
N ALA A 44 -24.02 22.91 18.36
CA ALA A 44 -23.53 22.75 16.99
C ALA A 44 -22.00 23.00 16.96
N PRO A 45 -21.24 22.21 16.19
CA PRO A 45 -19.78 22.31 16.16
C PRO A 45 -19.37 23.74 15.86
N ILE A 46 -18.45 24.28 16.67
CA ILE A 46 -17.87 25.59 16.44
C ILE A 46 -17.10 25.49 15.12
N TYR A 47 -17.70 26.03 14.06
CA TYR A 47 -17.04 26.15 12.76
C TYR A 47 -15.96 27.23 12.92
N GLN A 48 -14.77 26.81 13.30
CA GLN A 48 -13.60 27.67 13.16
C GLN A 48 -13.36 27.82 11.66
N GLU A 49 -13.55 29.03 11.13
CA GLU A 49 -13.09 29.35 9.79
C GLU A 49 -11.63 28.89 9.68
N PRO A 50 -11.27 28.14 8.63
CA PRO A 50 -9.91 27.68 8.47
C PRO A 50 -8.99 28.90 8.52
N THR A 51 -8.14 28.96 9.55
CA THR A 51 -7.07 29.93 9.60
C THR A 51 -6.31 29.77 8.29
N VAL A 52 -6.32 30.82 7.46
CA VAL A 52 -5.58 30.88 6.20
C VAL A 52 -4.11 30.73 6.57
N MET A 53 -3.64 29.48 6.56
CA MET A 53 -2.23 29.16 6.67
C MET A 53 -1.57 29.85 5.48
N ALA A 54 -0.69 30.82 5.78
CA ALA A 54 0.15 31.43 4.78
C ALA A 54 0.80 30.31 3.95
N GLU A 55 0.67 30.40 2.63
CA GLU A 55 1.28 29.45 1.70
C GLU A 55 2.76 29.28 2.07
N PRO A 56 3.23 28.05 2.35
CA PRO A 56 4.67 27.83 2.47
C PRO A 56 5.27 28.19 1.12
N THR A 57 6.14 29.20 1.11
CA THR A 57 6.92 29.60 -0.06
C THR A 57 7.64 28.37 -0.58
N HIS A 58 7.11 27.81 -1.65
CA HIS A 58 7.63 26.59 -2.26
C HIS A 58 8.95 26.96 -2.93
N ASP A 59 10.08 26.55 -2.32
CA ASP A 59 11.39 26.65 -2.95
C ASP A 59 11.45 25.63 -4.10
N PRO A 60 11.47 26.07 -5.37
CA PRO A 60 11.47 25.17 -6.52
C PRO A 60 12.75 24.34 -6.63
N ASN A 61 13.79 24.64 -5.84
CA ASN A 61 15.08 23.96 -5.92
C ASN A 61 15.26 22.78 -4.95
N ALA A 62 14.35 22.58 -3.98
CA ALA A 62 14.50 21.55 -2.94
C ALA A 62 14.39 20.08 -3.46
N TYR A 63 13.99 19.87 -4.72
CA TYR A 63 13.82 18.53 -5.32
C TYR A 63 14.88 18.13 -6.36
N THR A 64 15.91 18.94 -6.57
CA THR A 64 16.90 18.67 -7.64
C THR A 64 18.06 17.74 -7.23
N ASP A 65 18.13 17.28 -5.98
CA ASP A 65 19.30 16.53 -5.49
C ASP A 65 19.10 15.01 -5.31
N TYR A 66 18.11 14.43 -5.99
CA TYR A 66 18.04 12.98 -6.20
C TYR A 66 19.00 12.59 -7.34
N GLN A 67 20.31 12.69 -7.08
CA GLN A 67 21.29 12.03 -7.92
C GLN A 67 21.09 10.51 -7.88
N ASN A 68 20.95 9.94 -9.06
CA ASN A 68 20.77 8.52 -9.33
C ASN A 68 21.88 7.69 -8.63
N PRO A 69 21.57 6.88 -7.60
CA PRO A 69 22.57 6.15 -6.83
C PRO A 69 23.20 4.96 -7.59
N ASP A 70 22.80 4.71 -8.85
CA ASP A 70 23.30 3.62 -9.69
C ASP A 70 24.40 4.06 -10.67
N GLN A 71 25.02 5.25 -10.51
CA GLN A 71 26.27 5.53 -11.22
C GLN A 71 27.44 4.74 -10.58
N PRO A 72 28.15 3.89 -11.34
CA PRO A 72 29.35 3.24 -10.84
C PRO A 72 30.36 4.33 -10.49
N ILE A 73 30.88 4.29 -9.25
CA ILE A 73 31.98 5.15 -8.79
C ILE A 73 33.17 4.85 -9.70
N GLU A 74 33.46 5.74 -10.66
CA GLU A 74 34.70 5.70 -11.42
C GLU A 74 35.86 5.81 -10.44
N SER A 75 36.69 4.78 -10.41
CA SER A 75 37.92 4.77 -9.64
C SER A 75 38.87 5.78 -10.27
N PRO A 76 39.46 6.72 -9.50
CA PRO A 76 40.34 7.72 -10.09
C PRO A 76 41.58 7.05 -10.68
N GLU A 77 41.79 7.33 -11.96
CA GLU A 77 42.97 6.99 -12.73
C GLU A 77 44.25 7.41 -12.02
N SER A 78 45.21 6.49 -12.02
CA SER A 78 46.56 6.69 -11.56
C SER A 78 47.31 7.54 -12.59
N GLN A 79 47.78 8.72 -12.17
CA GLN A 79 48.81 9.50 -12.87
C GLN A 79 50.05 9.72 -11.99
N PRO A 80 51.22 9.93 -12.62
CA PRO A 80 52.47 9.38 -12.14
C PRO A 80 53.27 10.30 -11.21
N ALA A 81 54.20 9.64 -10.52
CA ALA A 81 55.15 10.17 -9.55
C ALA A 81 55.84 11.48 -9.95
N GLY A 82 55.61 12.52 -9.15
CA GLY A 82 56.46 13.70 -9.02
C GLY A 82 57.37 13.54 -7.80
N VAL A 83 58.67 13.41 -8.06
CA VAL A 83 59.75 13.32 -7.07
C VAL A 83 59.92 14.67 -6.36
N SER A 84 59.72 14.69 -5.04
CA SER A 84 60.28 15.72 -4.16
C SER A 84 60.97 15.05 -2.99
N GLN A 85 62.31 15.10 -3.03
CA GLN A 85 63.18 14.72 -1.94
C GLN A 85 63.08 15.78 -0.84
N GLN A 86 62.51 15.42 0.31
CA GLN A 86 62.79 16.08 1.57
C GLN A 86 63.49 15.08 2.48
N GLU A 87 64.75 15.38 2.79
CA GLU A 87 65.58 14.68 3.76
C GLU A 87 65.00 14.88 5.16
N GLU A 88 64.27 13.89 5.66
CA GLU A 88 64.01 13.78 7.10
C GLU A 88 65.20 13.11 7.80
N LYS A 89 65.88 13.93 8.60
CA LYS A 89 66.81 13.50 9.64
C LYS A 89 66.12 12.49 10.57
N LYS A 90 66.59 11.23 10.52
CA LYS A 90 66.39 10.23 11.56
C LYS A 90 67.07 10.69 12.85
N GLU A 91 66.32 11.29 13.76
CA GLU A 91 66.62 11.23 15.17
C GLU A 91 66.00 9.95 15.73
N GLY A 92 66.85 8.97 16.01
CA GLY A 92 66.50 7.75 16.72
C GLY A 92 66.23 8.06 18.18
N GLY A 93 64.98 8.39 18.48
CA GLY A 93 64.43 8.31 19.84
C GLY A 93 63.79 6.94 20.03
N GLU A 94 64.28 6.16 20.98
CA GLU A 94 63.60 4.98 21.51
C GLU A 94 62.24 5.39 22.08
N GLN A 95 61.20 5.38 21.23
CA GLN A 95 59.83 5.45 21.71
C GLN A 95 59.44 4.10 22.31
N PRO A 96 58.79 4.11 23.49
CA PRO A 96 58.71 2.94 24.36
C PRO A 96 57.77 1.86 23.80
N GLU A 97 58.14 0.60 24.00
CA GLU A 97 57.38 -0.63 23.68
C GLU A 97 55.88 -0.58 24.07
N GLN A 98 55.48 0.33 24.96
CA GLN A 98 54.09 0.55 25.38
C GLN A 98 53.16 0.97 24.21
N GLN A 99 53.61 1.76 23.23
CA GLN A 99 52.73 2.18 22.11
C GLN A 99 52.46 1.06 21.10
N GLN A 100 53.40 0.13 20.91
CA GLN A 100 53.20 -1.01 20.00
C GLN A 100 52.22 -2.04 20.56
N MET A 101 52.13 -2.16 21.90
CA MET A 101 51.23 -3.11 22.58
C MET A 101 49.75 -2.70 22.47
N HIS A 102 49.42 -1.41 22.63
CA HIS A 102 48.05 -0.90 22.49
C HIS A 102 47.44 -1.12 21.09
N SER A 103 48.28 -1.23 20.05
CA SER A 103 47.81 -1.47 18.69
C SER A 103 47.21 -2.87 18.48
N ARG A 104 47.66 -3.89 19.23
CA ARG A 104 47.26 -5.30 19.03
C ARG A 104 45.84 -5.60 19.48
N LEU A 105 45.34 -4.91 20.50
CA LEU A 105 43.98 -5.11 21.02
C LEU A 105 42.93 -4.29 20.28
N ARG A 106 43.31 -3.16 19.66
CA ARG A 106 42.39 -2.23 18.99
C ARG A 106 42.26 -2.41 17.47
N SER A 107 43.07 -3.24 16.81
CA SER A 107 43.13 -3.26 15.34
C SER A 107 42.21 -4.26 14.64
N LYS A 108 41.19 -4.83 15.30
CA LYS A 108 40.20 -5.63 14.55
C LYS A 108 39.34 -4.67 13.75
N THR A 109 39.72 -4.45 12.50
CA THR A 109 38.89 -3.74 11.53
C THR A 109 37.48 -4.34 11.56
N PRO A 110 36.43 -3.52 11.76
CA PRO A 110 35.07 -4.02 11.82
C PRO A 110 34.77 -4.86 10.58
N LYS A 111 34.17 -6.04 10.80
CA LYS A 111 33.78 -6.90 9.67
C LYS A 111 32.77 -6.14 8.83
N GLN A 112 33.04 -5.98 7.53
CA GLN A 112 32.09 -5.35 6.62
C GLN A 112 30.90 -6.27 6.31
N HIS A 113 31.20 -7.57 6.22
CA HIS A 113 30.23 -8.60 5.88
C HIS A 113 30.35 -9.79 6.84
N LEU A 114 29.20 -10.40 7.13
CA LEU A 114 29.12 -11.73 7.75
C LEU A 114 28.68 -12.75 6.70
N LYS A 115 29.16 -13.98 6.84
CA LYS A 115 28.78 -15.08 5.95
C LYS A 115 27.36 -15.53 6.27
N THR A 116 26.54 -15.70 5.25
CA THR A 116 25.20 -16.27 5.31
C THR A 116 25.11 -17.40 4.28
N LYS A 117 23.98 -18.11 4.24
CA LYS A 117 23.72 -19.11 3.19
C LYS A 117 23.27 -18.43 1.92
N ARG A 118 23.78 -18.91 0.78
CA ARG A 118 23.30 -18.51 -0.55
C ARG A 118 21.98 -19.18 -0.90
N CYS A 119 21.20 -18.57 -1.79
CA CYS A 119 19.94 -19.16 -2.26
C CYS A 119 20.16 -20.52 -2.92
N GLU A 120 21.27 -20.70 -3.64
CA GLU A 120 21.66 -21.94 -4.32
C GLU A 120 21.90 -23.10 -3.34
N GLU A 121 22.32 -22.81 -2.10
CA GLU A 121 22.54 -23.82 -1.06
C GLU A 121 21.23 -24.40 -0.51
N GLN A 122 20.12 -23.66 -0.63
CA GLN A 122 18.80 -24.05 -0.14
C GLN A 122 17.72 -24.01 -1.23
N GLN A 123 18.10 -24.21 -2.49
CA GLN A 123 17.19 -24.08 -3.63
C GLN A 123 16.03 -25.09 -3.59
N THR A 124 14.84 -24.61 -3.93
CA THR A 124 13.69 -25.44 -4.28
C THR A 124 13.52 -25.52 -5.79
N GLU A 125 12.54 -26.28 -6.27
CA GLU A 125 12.23 -26.32 -7.70
C GLU A 125 11.73 -24.97 -8.26
N LEU A 126 11.39 -23.99 -7.40
CA LEU A 126 10.86 -22.68 -7.80
C LEU A 126 11.97 -21.68 -8.13
N ASN A 127 13.13 -21.81 -7.47
CA ASN A 127 14.22 -20.83 -7.57
C ASN A 127 14.71 -20.66 -9.01
N PHE A 128 15.06 -19.42 -9.35
CA PHE A 128 15.62 -19.00 -10.64
C PHE A 128 14.74 -19.34 -11.85
N LYS A 129 13.44 -19.51 -11.61
CA LYS A 129 12.43 -19.73 -12.64
C LYS A 129 11.36 -18.66 -12.55
N ARG A 130 10.80 -18.34 -13.71
CA ARG A 130 9.52 -17.63 -13.77
C ARG A 130 8.44 -18.56 -13.24
N VAL A 131 7.81 -18.13 -12.16
CA VAL A 131 6.70 -18.83 -11.51
C VAL A 131 5.47 -17.97 -11.70
N ASP A 132 4.44 -18.55 -12.30
CA ASP A 132 3.13 -17.92 -12.42
C ASP A 132 2.16 -18.63 -11.49
N ILE A 133 1.39 -17.86 -10.71
CA ILE A 133 0.45 -18.39 -9.73
C ILE A 133 -0.89 -17.71 -9.93
N GLU A 134 -1.95 -18.52 -9.97
CA GLU A 134 -3.34 -18.08 -9.98
C GLU A 134 -4.11 -18.77 -8.83
N VAL A 135 -4.92 -18.01 -8.12
CA VAL A 135 -5.86 -18.53 -7.12
C VAL A 135 -7.27 -18.33 -7.64
N SER A 136 -7.99 -19.43 -7.87
CA SER A 136 -9.28 -19.43 -8.56
C SER A 136 -10.20 -20.57 -8.07
N GLU A 137 -11.32 -20.77 -8.76
CA GLU A 137 -12.27 -21.88 -8.56
C GLU A 137 -12.64 -22.14 -7.10
N SER A 138 -12.96 -21.07 -6.35
CA SER A 138 -13.37 -21.22 -4.95
C SER A 138 -14.63 -22.07 -4.77
N GLU A 139 -14.57 -22.98 -3.80
CA GLU A 139 -15.70 -23.79 -3.35
C GLU A 139 -15.96 -23.50 -1.86
N VAL A 140 -17.21 -23.39 -1.45
CA VAL A 140 -17.57 -23.30 -0.02
C VAL A 140 -17.83 -24.72 0.47
N LYS A 141 -17.00 -25.21 1.40
CA LYS A 141 -17.26 -26.48 2.07
C LYS A 141 -18.05 -26.24 3.34
N GLU A 142 -19.10 -27.04 3.53
CA GLU A 142 -19.78 -27.13 4.81
C GLU A 142 -18.82 -27.67 5.86
N GLY A 143 -18.76 -26.98 7.00
CA GLY A 143 -18.04 -27.50 8.15
C GLY A 143 -18.80 -28.67 8.77
N GLY A 144 -18.11 -29.49 9.56
CA GLY A 144 -18.79 -30.44 10.45
C GLY A 144 -19.61 -29.73 11.54
N ILE A 145 -20.30 -30.51 12.38
CA ILE A 145 -21.25 -30.06 13.42
C ILE A 145 -20.73 -28.90 14.30
N PHE A 146 -19.41 -28.80 14.50
CA PHE A 146 -18.77 -27.78 15.34
C PHE A 146 -17.93 -26.74 14.59
N SER A 147 -17.99 -26.71 13.26
CA SER A 147 -17.18 -25.81 12.44
C SER A 147 -18.04 -25.07 11.44
N ALA A 148 -17.84 -23.76 11.33
CA ALA A 148 -18.48 -22.96 10.29
C ALA A 148 -18.00 -23.40 8.90
N SER A 149 -18.86 -23.21 7.89
CA SER A 149 -18.47 -23.36 6.49
C SER A 149 -17.27 -22.47 6.16
N TYR A 150 -16.44 -22.92 5.22
CA TYR A 150 -15.21 -22.20 4.86
C TYR A 150 -14.92 -22.31 3.36
N PRO A 151 -14.32 -21.28 2.76
CA PRO A 151 -13.92 -21.33 1.36
C PRO A 151 -12.63 -22.14 1.22
N ILE A 152 -12.55 -22.91 0.13
CA ILE A 152 -11.36 -23.57 -0.35
C ILE A 152 -11.08 -23.04 -1.75
N TYR A 153 -9.84 -22.66 -1.98
CA TYR A 153 -9.38 -22.10 -3.24
C TYR A 153 -8.51 -23.11 -3.96
N LYS A 154 -8.64 -23.16 -5.29
CA LYS A 154 -7.66 -23.81 -6.14
C LYS A 154 -6.47 -22.88 -6.31
N VAL A 155 -5.27 -23.38 -6.05
CA VAL A 155 -4.01 -22.67 -6.30
C VAL A 155 -3.32 -23.39 -7.44
N SER A 156 -3.26 -22.75 -8.60
CA SER A 156 -2.59 -23.23 -9.80
C SER A 156 -1.23 -22.56 -9.91
N THR A 157 -0.16 -23.35 -9.95
CA THR A 157 1.23 -22.87 -10.02
C THR A 157 1.90 -23.43 -11.26
N THR A 158 2.36 -22.56 -12.15
CA THR A 158 3.05 -22.91 -13.40
C THR A 158 4.50 -22.47 -13.37
N PHE A 159 5.44 -23.39 -13.59
CA PHE A 159 6.86 -23.07 -13.74
C PHE A 159 7.57 -24.14 -14.57
N ALA A 160 8.48 -23.73 -15.45
CA ALA A 160 9.26 -24.63 -16.31
C ALA A 160 8.41 -25.73 -17.01
N GLY A 161 7.23 -25.35 -17.51
CA GLY A 161 6.30 -26.27 -18.19
C GLY A 161 5.55 -27.24 -17.28
N LYS A 162 5.77 -27.22 -15.96
CA LYS A 162 4.99 -27.99 -14.97
C LYS A 162 3.81 -27.17 -14.48
N LEU A 163 2.65 -27.80 -14.35
CA LEU A 163 1.46 -27.28 -13.69
C LEU A 163 1.23 -28.08 -12.40
N LEU A 164 1.18 -27.37 -11.26
CA LEU A 164 0.80 -27.93 -9.97
C LEU A 164 -0.54 -27.31 -9.56
N GLU A 165 -1.46 -28.14 -9.11
CA GLU A 165 -2.76 -27.69 -8.60
C GLU A 165 -2.98 -28.24 -7.19
N VAL A 166 -3.28 -27.36 -6.24
CA VAL A 166 -3.58 -27.72 -4.86
C VAL A 166 -4.80 -26.98 -4.35
N ARG A 167 -5.43 -27.50 -3.30
CA ARG A 167 -6.59 -26.87 -2.64
C ARG A 167 -6.18 -26.35 -1.27
N ARG A 168 -6.46 -25.07 -0.97
CA ARG A 168 -6.07 -24.39 0.28
C ARG A 168 -7.23 -23.58 0.85
N LYS A 169 -7.36 -23.51 2.17
CA LYS A 169 -8.34 -22.64 2.86
C LYS A 169 -7.68 -21.35 3.36
N ASP A 170 -8.48 -20.36 3.74
CA ASP A 170 -7.99 -19.06 4.28
C ASP A 170 -6.91 -19.23 5.37
N ALA A 171 -7.14 -20.16 6.31
CA ALA A 171 -6.22 -20.42 7.41
C ALA A 171 -4.83 -20.91 6.94
N ASP A 172 -4.75 -21.58 5.78
CA ASP A 172 -3.48 -22.08 5.26
C ASP A 172 -2.61 -20.92 4.73
N PHE A 173 -3.22 -19.92 4.09
CA PHE A 173 -2.52 -18.70 3.63
C PHE A 173 -2.00 -17.88 4.82
N LEU A 174 -2.83 -17.72 5.85
CA LEU A 174 -2.42 -17.04 7.09
C LEU A 174 -1.28 -17.78 7.78
N PHE A 175 -1.34 -19.11 7.81
CA PHE A 175 -0.26 -19.94 8.34
C PHE A 175 1.02 -19.79 7.52
N LEU A 176 0.93 -19.80 6.18
CA LEU A 176 2.06 -19.57 5.29
C LEU A 176 2.72 -18.20 5.58
N ARG A 177 1.93 -17.12 5.63
CA ARG A 177 2.45 -15.78 5.95
C ARG A 177 3.18 -15.78 7.30
N LYS A 178 2.56 -16.34 8.34
CA LYS A 178 3.15 -16.44 9.68
C LYS A 178 4.44 -17.26 9.69
N HIS A 179 4.49 -18.34 8.92
CA HIS A 179 5.68 -19.18 8.81
C HIS A 179 6.83 -18.43 8.11
N LEU A 180 6.53 -17.70 7.03
CA LEU A 180 7.52 -16.89 6.32
C LEU A 180 8.05 -15.74 7.16
N LEU A 181 7.20 -15.02 7.91
CA LEU A 181 7.63 -13.95 8.82
C LEU A 181 8.62 -14.44 9.88
N ARG A 182 8.44 -15.67 10.37
CA ARG A 182 9.37 -16.29 11.32
C ARG A 182 10.67 -16.72 10.64
N GLY A 183 10.56 -17.32 9.45
CA GLY A 183 11.69 -17.90 8.72
C GLY A 183 12.61 -16.89 8.03
N PHE A 184 12.06 -15.73 7.68
CA PHE A 184 12.73 -14.67 6.92
C PHE A 184 12.45 -13.31 7.56
N PRO A 185 12.90 -13.07 8.80
CA PRO A 185 12.61 -11.83 9.52
C PRO A 185 13.23 -10.60 8.86
N HIS A 186 14.17 -10.78 7.93
CA HIS A 186 14.87 -9.73 7.19
C HIS A 186 14.21 -9.36 5.86
N LEU A 187 13.11 -10.02 5.48
CA LEU A 187 12.41 -9.78 4.22
C LEU A 187 11.01 -9.24 4.47
N ILE A 188 10.52 -8.41 3.55
CA ILE A 188 9.12 -8.00 3.56
C ILE A 188 8.24 -9.16 3.10
N ILE A 189 7.33 -9.60 3.97
CA ILE A 189 6.33 -10.62 3.63
C ILE A 189 5.02 -9.91 3.27
N PRO A 190 4.50 -10.08 2.02
CA PRO A 190 3.32 -9.38 1.54
C PRO A 190 2.10 -9.56 2.46
N PRO A 191 1.15 -8.60 2.46
CA PRO A 191 -0.02 -8.68 3.30
C PRO A 191 -0.92 -9.83 2.82
N CYS A 192 -1.57 -10.49 3.77
CA CYS A 192 -2.62 -11.48 3.54
C CYS A 192 -3.95 -10.84 3.93
N PRO A 193 -5.07 -11.10 3.24
CA PRO A 193 -6.34 -10.49 3.61
C PRO A 193 -6.72 -10.91 5.04
N ASN A 194 -7.26 -9.97 5.81
CA ASN A 194 -7.79 -10.27 7.13
C ASN A 194 -8.91 -11.31 7.03
N HIS A 195 -9.01 -12.17 8.04
CA HIS A 195 -10.06 -13.19 8.07
C HIS A 195 -11.44 -12.50 8.05
N GLN A 196 -12.21 -12.72 6.97
CA GLN A 196 -13.56 -12.22 6.84
C GLN A 196 -14.56 -13.37 7.02
N PRO A 197 -15.47 -13.29 8.01
CA PRO A 197 -16.42 -14.36 8.30
C PRO A 197 -17.51 -14.49 7.21
N LYS A 198 -17.72 -13.46 6.39
CA LYS A 198 -18.81 -13.44 5.40
C LYS A 198 -18.43 -14.25 4.14
N LEU A 199 -19.20 -15.30 3.86
CA LEU A 199 -19.05 -16.17 2.68
C LEU A 199 -19.89 -15.69 1.50
N MET A 200 -19.76 -14.41 1.13
CA MET A 200 -20.43 -13.87 -0.06
C MET A 200 -19.55 -14.08 -1.30
N ALA A 201 -20.15 -14.47 -2.43
CA ALA A 201 -19.43 -14.83 -3.66
C ALA A 201 -18.52 -13.70 -4.18
N ASP A 202 -18.96 -12.45 -4.08
CA ASP A 202 -18.17 -11.26 -4.43
C ASP A 202 -16.94 -11.10 -3.54
N LYS A 203 -17.09 -11.33 -2.22
CA LYS A 203 -15.98 -11.28 -1.26
C LYS A 203 -15.00 -12.42 -1.47
N ILE A 204 -15.49 -13.61 -1.81
CA ILE A 204 -14.64 -14.76 -2.15
C ILE A 204 -13.81 -14.47 -3.41
N LYS A 205 -14.42 -13.94 -4.48
CA LYS A 205 -13.68 -13.49 -5.68
C LYS A 205 -12.64 -12.40 -5.38
N LYS A 206 -12.94 -11.47 -4.46
CA LYS A 206 -11.94 -10.48 -4.01
C LYS A 206 -10.78 -11.15 -3.28
N ARG A 207 -11.04 -12.16 -2.44
CA ARG A 207 -10.00 -12.95 -1.76
C ARG A 207 -9.14 -13.74 -2.76
N GLU A 208 -9.72 -14.37 -3.77
CA GLU A 208 -8.98 -15.04 -4.86
C GLU A 208 -7.93 -14.12 -5.49
N LYS A 209 -8.34 -12.91 -5.91
CA LYS A 209 -7.43 -11.89 -6.45
C LYS A 209 -6.35 -11.48 -5.44
N TYR A 210 -6.72 -11.32 -4.17
CA TYR A 210 -5.79 -10.93 -3.12
C TYR A 210 -4.74 -12.03 -2.85
N TYR A 211 -5.17 -13.29 -2.75
CA TYR A 211 -4.27 -14.42 -2.56
C TYR A 211 -3.36 -14.66 -3.78
N THR A 212 -3.88 -14.43 -4.99
CA THR A 212 -3.06 -14.41 -6.21
C THR A 212 -1.94 -13.38 -6.09
N ARG A 213 -2.26 -12.13 -5.75
CA ARG A 213 -1.26 -11.07 -5.55
C ARG A 213 -0.26 -11.41 -4.43
N PHE A 214 -0.75 -11.93 -3.30
CA PHE A 214 0.08 -12.36 -2.18
C PHE A 214 1.10 -13.43 -2.57
N LEU A 215 0.67 -14.50 -3.24
CA LEU A 215 1.57 -15.58 -3.67
C LEU A 215 2.51 -15.12 -4.79
N GLN A 216 2.02 -14.36 -5.77
CA GLN A 216 2.84 -13.76 -6.83
C GLN A 216 3.94 -12.87 -6.25
N ALA A 217 3.63 -12.06 -5.24
CA ALA A 217 4.60 -11.21 -4.56
C ALA A 217 5.67 -12.04 -3.82
N ILE A 218 5.28 -13.14 -3.16
CA ILE A 218 6.23 -14.06 -2.53
C ILE A 218 7.19 -14.66 -3.58
N VAL A 219 6.66 -15.15 -4.71
CA VAL A 219 7.49 -15.79 -5.74
C VAL A 219 8.20 -14.81 -6.68
N ARG A 220 8.19 -13.50 -6.39
CA ARG A 220 9.14 -12.56 -7.01
C ARG A 220 10.46 -12.47 -6.23
N CYS A 221 10.49 -12.89 -4.97
CA CYS A 221 11.69 -12.91 -4.14
C CYS A 221 12.36 -14.29 -4.17
N GLU A 222 13.62 -14.35 -4.62
CA GLU A 222 14.37 -15.60 -4.72
C GLU A 222 14.68 -16.21 -3.35
N GLU A 223 14.94 -15.40 -2.33
CA GLU A 223 15.14 -15.87 -0.97
C GLU A 223 13.89 -16.58 -0.43
N LEU A 224 12.68 -16.04 -0.66
CA LEU A 224 11.44 -16.67 -0.20
C LEU A 224 11.17 -17.99 -0.93
N LYS A 225 11.59 -18.12 -2.20
CA LYS A 225 11.49 -19.38 -2.95
C LYS A 225 12.33 -20.51 -2.37
N THR A 226 13.35 -20.22 -1.56
CA THR A 226 14.14 -21.26 -0.86
C THR A 226 13.34 -21.96 0.26
N SER A 227 12.20 -21.40 0.65
CA SER A 227 11.32 -22.00 1.65
C SER A 227 10.75 -23.34 1.18
N ARG A 228 11.20 -24.43 1.80
CA ARG A 228 10.63 -25.77 1.61
C ARG A 228 9.14 -25.80 1.93
N PHE A 229 8.71 -25.05 2.95
CA PHE A 229 7.30 -24.95 3.31
C PHE A 229 6.48 -24.26 2.23
N LEU A 230 7.00 -23.22 1.57
CA LEU A 230 6.34 -22.59 0.42
C LEU A 230 6.18 -23.58 -0.74
N PHE A 231 7.25 -24.32 -1.07
CA PHE A 231 7.16 -25.33 -2.13
C PHE A 231 6.10 -26.39 -1.81
N THR A 232 6.12 -26.97 -0.60
CA THR A 232 5.10 -27.94 -0.17
C THR A 232 3.70 -27.31 -0.16
N PHE A 233 3.57 -26.04 0.24
CA PHE A 233 2.30 -25.32 0.18
C PHE A 233 1.75 -25.26 -1.25
N LEU A 234 2.59 -25.16 -2.28
CA LEU A 234 2.19 -25.08 -3.68
C LEU A 234 2.08 -26.45 -4.38
N SER A 235 2.70 -27.50 -3.82
CA SER A 235 2.81 -28.82 -4.49
C SER A 235 2.02 -29.94 -3.83
N GLU A 236 1.75 -29.88 -2.52
CA GLU A 236 1.13 -30.98 -1.78
C GLU A 236 -0.39 -31.06 -2.00
N GLN A 237 -0.83 -32.11 -2.68
CA GLN A 237 -2.25 -32.33 -2.99
C GLN A 237 -2.99 -33.02 -1.84
N ASP A 238 -2.31 -33.86 -1.04
CA ASP A 238 -2.92 -34.54 0.09
C ASP A 238 -3.06 -33.59 1.28
N VAL A 239 -4.31 -33.23 1.60
CA VAL A 239 -4.67 -32.34 2.70
C VAL A 239 -4.17 -32.86 4.05
N LYS A 240 -4.21 -34.16 4.30
CA LYS A 240 -3.74 -34.74 5.58
C LYS A 240 -2.22 -34.67 5.70
N LEU A 241 -1.51 -34.90 4.59
CA LEU A 241 -0.07 -34.76 4.55
C LEU A 241 0.33 -33.29 4.76
N PHE A 242 -0.32 -32.36 4.08
CA PHE A 242 -0.07 -30.92 4.28
C PHE A 242 -0.34 -30.46 5.72
N GLN A 243 -1.42 -30.95 6.36
CA GLN A 243 -1.68 -30.68 7.78
C GLN A 243 -0.58 -31.22 8.71
N LYS A 244 0.02 -32.37 8.38
CA LYS A 244 1.17 -32.90 9.10
C LYS A 244 2.36 -31.95 8.95
N VAL A 245 2.64 -31.47 7.74
CA VAL A 245 3.69 -30.47 7.49
C VAL A 245 3.47 -29.18 8.26
N GLN A 246 2.23 -28.67 8.35
CA GLN A 246 1.89 -27.51 9.19
C GLN A 246 2.21 -27.76 10.68
N LYS A 247 1.84 -28.93 11.22
CA LYS A 247 2.14 -29.29 12.61
C LYS A 247 3.63 -29.38 12.88
N ASP A 248 4.38 -29.99 11.96
CA ASP A 248 5.83 -30.11 12.08
C ASP A 248 6.51 -28.73 11.96
N ALA A 249 6.03 -27.86 11.06
CA ALA A 249 6.50 -26.48 10.96
C ALA A 249 6.24 -25.67 12.26
N GLU A 250 5.10 -25.87 12.93
CA GLU A 250 4.82 -25.20 14.21
C GLU A 250 5.69 -25.75 15.36
N ARG A 251 6.07 -27.04 15.33
CA ARG A 251 7.04 -27.62 16.28
C ARG A 251 8.43 -27.03 16.14
N LEU A 252 8.82 -26.66 14.91
CA LEU A 252 10.13 -26.07 14.62
C LEU A 252 10.19 -24.55 14.85
N LYS A 253 9.10 -23.90 15.28
CA LYS A 253 9.02 -22.43 15.40
C LYS A 253 10.11 -21.83 16.29
N ASP A 254 10.46 -22.50 17.40
CA ASP A 254 11.44 -21.99 18.35
C ASP A 254 12.87 -22.17 17.84
N GLN A 255 13.11 -23.22 17.03
CA GLN A 255 14.38 -23.40 16.33
C GLN A 255 14.58 -22.33 15.27
N ILE A 256 13.52 -21.97 14.54
CA ILE A 256 13.56 -20.88 13.55
C ILE A 256 13.84 -19.55 14.25
N LYS A 257 13.19 -19.27 15.38
CA LYS A 257 13.39 -18.04 16.16
C LYS A 257 14.81 -17.88 16.70
N ASN A 258 15.44 -18.99 17.09
CA ASN A 258 16.78 -19.01 17.67
C ASN A 258 17.87 -19.39 16.66
N ARG A 259 17.56 -19.32 15.37
CA ARG A 259 18.49 -19.67 14.30
C ARG A 259 19.72 -18.75 14.36
N PRO A 260 20.95 -19.29 14.30
CA PRO A 260 22.14 -18.46 14.26
C PRO A 260 22.17 -17.62 12.97
N PHE A 261 22.77 -16.45 13.07
CA PHE A 261 22.80 -15.46 12.00
C PHE A 261 23.37 -16.02 10.67
N GLU A 262 24.36 -16.90 10.77
CA GLU A 262 25.04 -17.54 9.64
C GLU A 262 24.14 -18.50 8.85
N GLU A 263 23.02 -18.92 9.43
CA GLU A 263 22.03 -19.77 8.77
C GLU A 263 20.93 -18.99 8.04
N LEU A 264 20.94 -17.66 8.12
CA LEU A 264 20.05 -16.84 7.29
C LEU A 264 20.37 -17.07 5.81
N VAL A 265 19.32 -17.04 4.98
CA VAL A 265 19.44 -17.17 3.53
C VAL A 265 19.36 -15.77 2.92
N THR A 266 20.33 -15.44 2.09
CA THR A 266 20.39 -14.19 1.34
C THR A 266 20.75 -14.50 -0.11
N PHE A 267 20.42 -13.63 -1.06
CA PHE A 267 20.81 -13.82 -2.45
C PHE A 267 22.33 -14.01 -2.62
N SER A 268 23.15 -13.16 -1.98
CA SER A 268 24.61 -13.14 -2.16
C SER A 268 25.38 -14.14 -1.29
N GLY A 269 24.76 -14.65 -0.22
CA GLY A 269 25.47 -15.39 0.85
C GLY A 269 26.37 -14.51 1.71
N ALA A 270 26.16 -13.20 1.67
CA ALA A 270 26.87 -12.23 2.50
C ALA A 270 25.90 -11.18 3.06
N ALA A 271 25.90 -11.02 4.37
CA ALA A 271 25.14 -9.99 5.07
C ALA A 271 26.02 -8.76 5.31
N LYS A 272 25.58 -7.59 4.84
CA LYS A 272 26.24 -6.31 5.11
C LYS A 272 25.93 -5.86 6.54
N VAL A 273 26.96 -5.75 7.39
CA VAL A 273 26.80 -5.49 8.84
C VAL A 273 27.40 -4.16 9.31
N ILE A 274 27.75 -3.29 8.36
CA ILE A 274 28.15 -1.90 8.63
C ILE A 274 27.06 -0.97 8.08
N VAL A 275 26.60 -0.07 8.94
CA VAL A 275 25.82 1.11 8.57
C VAL A 275 26.77 2.29 8.62
N GLN A 276 27.04 2.92 7.47
CA GLN A 276 27.88 4.11 7.43
C GLN A 276 27.15 5.29 8.06
N PRO A 277 27.78 6.05 8.98
CA PRO A 277 27.20 7.27 9.52
C PRO A 277 26.81 8.26 8.42
N GLY A 278 25.63 8.84 8.51
CA GLY A 278 25.10 9.77 7.51
C GLY A 278 24.61 9.11 6.21
N SER A 279 24.68 7.78 6.10
CA SER A 279 24.17 7.07 4.93
C SER A 279 22.65 7.22 4.77
N GLY A 280 22.15 7.00 3.55
CA GLY A 280 20.71 6.94 3.27
C GLY A 280 19.98 5.93 4.17
N CYS A 281 20.61 4.79 4.45
CA CYS A 281 20.09 3.77 5.36
C CYS A 281 19.85 4.32 6.77
N GLU A 282 20.82 5.03 7.36
CA GLU A 282 20.68 5.59 8.71
C GLU A 282 19.58 6.65 8.76
N ARG A 283 19.58 7.59 7.79
CA ARG A 283 18.56 8.64 7.70
C ARG A 283 17.17 8.06 7.52
N PHE A 284 17.03 7.07 6.64
CA PHE A 284 15.77 6.41 6.38
C PHE A 284 15.22 5.68 7.61
N ASN A 285 16.05 4.89 8.31
CA ASN A 285 15.60 4.19 9.52
C ASN A 285 15.10 5.15 10.60
N LYS A 286 15.62 6.39 10.67
CA LYS A 286 15.11 7.43 11.58
C LYS A 286 13.74 7.98 11.18
N MET A 287 13.43 7.98 9.88
CA MET A 287 12.20 8.55 9.31
C MET A 287 11.16 7.49 8.90
N LEU A 288 11.44 6.19 9.09
CA LEU A 288 10.62 5.12 8.50
C LEU A 288 9.18 5.13 9.02
N ASN A 289 8.96 5.37 10.32
CA ASN A 289 7.60 5.47 10.87
C ASN A 289 6.81 6.59 10.23
N GLU A 290 7.37 7.80 10.21
CA GLU A 290 6.77 8.99 9.58
C GLU A 290 6.50 8.74 8.09
N THR A 291 7.48 8.19 7.38
CA THR A 291 7.36 7.85 5.95
C THR A 291 6.21 6.86 5.72
N THR A 292 6.10 5.83 6.56
CA THR A 292 5.04 4.81 6.47
C THR A 292 3.66 5.40 6.78
N GLU A 293 3.56 6.29 7.77
CA GLU A 293 2.32 6.99 8.11
C GLU A 293 1.86 7.93 6.99
N ASN A 294 2.78 8.76 6.47
CA ASN A 294 2.52 9.63 5.34
C ASN A 294 2.07 8.82 4.11
N TYR A 295 2.75 7.71 3.84
CA TYR A 295 2.36 6.79 2.77
C TYR A 295 0.93 6.27 2.98
N GLN A 296 0.57 5.79 4.17
CA GLN A 296 -0.80 5.32 4.44
C GLN A 296 -1.85 6.43 4.28
N THR A 297 -1.55 7.65 4.74
CA THR A 297 -2.45 8.79 4.61
C THR A 297 -2.73 9.10 3.14
N LEU A 298 -1.68 9.23 2.32
CA LEU A 298 -1.81 9.51 0.89
C LEU A 298 -2.64 8.44 0.17
N TYR A 299 -2.40 7.16 0.46
CA TYR A 299 -3.18 6.07 -0.12
C TYR A 299 -4.66 6.12 0.29
N ARG A 300 -4.96 6.40 1.57
CA ARG A 300 -6.34 6.53 2.04
C ARG A 300 -7.06 7.70 1.36
N GLU A 301 -6.40 8.85 1.24
CA GLU A 301 -6.95 10.02 0.57
C GLU A 301 -7.22 9.74 -0.91
N ALA A 302 -6.27 9.12 -1.62
CA ALA A 302 -6.42 8.73 -3.01
C ALA A 302 -7.57 7.72 -3.22
N ILE A 303 -7.69 6.72 -2.34
CA ILE A 303 -8.80 5.75 -2.34
C ILE A 303 -10.14 6.44 -2.11
N ASN A 304 -10.23 7.33 -1.11
CA ASN A 304 -11.46 8.04 -0.78
C ASN A 304 -11.88 8.96 -1.92
N CYS A 305 -10.94 9.66 -2.55
CA CYS A 305 -11.19 10.49 -3.73
C CYS A 305 -11.79 9.66 -4.87
N ALA A 306 -11.21 8.49 -5.18
CA ALA A 306 -11.73 7.60 -6.21
C ALA A 306 -13.13 7.05 -5.88
N ILE A 307 -13.44 6.79 -4.60
CA ILE A 307 -14.79 6.40 -4.16
C ILE A 307 -15.79 7.55 -4.37
N THR A 308 -15.44 8.77 -3.95
CA THR A 308 -16.29 9.95 -4.14
C THR A 308 -16.56 10.23 -5.63
N LEU A 309 -15.53 10.12 -6.48
CA LEU A 309 -15.69 10.27 -7.93
C LEU A 309 -16.65 9.22 -8.51
N HIS A 310 -16.59 7.97 -8.03
CA HIS A 310 -17.52 6.93 -8.44
C HIS A 310 -18.97 7.25 -8.04
N GLU A 311 -19.20 7.69 -6.80
CA GLU A 311 -20.54 8.08 -6.32
C GLU A 311 -21.12 9.25 -7.12
N GLN A 312 -20.29 10.26 -7.39
CA GLN A 312 -20.69 11.40 -8.24
C GLN A 312 -21.03 10.95 -9.66
N ALA A 313 -20.22 10.05 -10.25
CA ALA A 313 -20.48 9.50 -11.58
C ALA A 313 -21.81 8.72 -11.63
N MET A 314 -22.15 7.97 -10.57
CA MET A 314 -23.46 7.31 -10.46
C MET A 314 -24.61 8.33 -10.42
N GLY A 315 -24.45 9.43 -9.68
CA GLY A 315 -25.40 10.54 -9.66
C GLY A 315 -25.58 11.20 -11.03
N PHE A 316 -24.48 11.51 -11.72
CA PHE A 316 -24.53 12.08 -13.07
C PHE A 316 -25.20 11.13 -14.08
N SER A 317 -24.89 9.84 -14.02
CA SER A 317 -25.54 8.83 -14.86
C SER A 317 -27.08 8.84 -14.69
N ALA A 318 -27.57 8.93 -13.45
CA ALA A 318 -29.00 9.02 -13.17
C ALA A 318 -29.63 10.30 -13.75
N SER A 319 -28.91 11.44 -13.72
CA SER A 319 -29.34 12.68 -14.36
C SER A 319 -29.45 12.55 -15.88
N PHE A 320 -28.49 11.89 -16.53
CA PHE A 320 -28.55 11.60 -17.97
C PHE A 320 -29.76 10.72 -18.35
N HIS A 321 -30.06 9.69 -17.56
CA HIS A 321 -31.26 8.89 -17.76
C HIS A 321 -32.56 9.67 -17.52
N SER A 322 -32.54 10.65 -16.62
CA SER A 322 -33.67 11.56 -16.42
C SER A 322 -33.86 12.48 -17.64
N MET A 323 -32.77 13.03 -18.19
CA MET A 323 -32.81 13.81 -19.44
C MET A 323 -33.33 12.99 -20.62
N LYS A 324 -32.85 11.74 -20.77
CA LYS A 324 -33.39 10.79 -21.76
C LYS A 324 -34.92 10.70 -21.70
N ARG A 325 -35.48 10.48 -20.50
CA ARG A 325 -36.94 10.40 -20.30
C ARG A 325 -37.66 11.68 -20.71
N LEU A 326 -37.09 12.85 -20.45
CA LEU A 326 -37.67 14.12 -20.88
C LEU A 326 -37.63 14.29 -22.40
N MET A 327 -36.55 13.87 -23.06
CA MET A 327 -36.45 13.86 -24.52
C MET A 327 -37.46 12.90 -25.15
N ASP A 328 -37.63 11.70 -24.58
CA ASP A 328 -38.66 10.73 -24.99
C ASP A 328 -40.07 11.35 -24.87
N GLN A 329 -40.35 12.09 -23.80
CA GLN A 329 -41.63 12.80 -23.62
C GLN A 329 -41.83 13.93 -24.63
N MET A 330 -40.78 14.70 -24.93
CA MET A 330 -40.85 15.75 -25.95
C MET A 330 -41.08 15.16 -27.35
N ALA A 331 -40.42 14.05 -27.69
CA ALA A 331 -40.67 13.32 -28.93
C ALA A 331 -42.15 12.91 -29.04
N GLU A 332 -42.73 12.38 -27.96
CA GLU A 332 -44.14 11.99 -27.94
C GLU A 332 -45.09 13.20 -28.08
N GLN A 333 -44.78 14.37 -27.50
CA GLN A 333 -45.58 15.58 -27.74
C GLN A 333 -45.49 16.05 -29.19
N GLN A 334 -44.29 16.02 -29.80
CA GLN A 334 -44.12 16.41 -31.20
C GLN A 334 -44.85 15.47 -32.15
N LYS A 335 -44.93 14.19 -31.80
CA LYS A 335 -45.69 13.19 -32.54
C LYS A 335 -47.18 13.51 -32.56
N ARG A 336 -47.76 14.00 -31.45
CA ARG A 336 -49.18 14.38 -31.35
C ARG A 336 -49.56 15.54 -32.27
N ILE A 337 -48.63 16.46 -32.51
CA ILE A 337 -48.84 17.58 -33.45
C ILE A 337 -48.33 17.28 -34.86
N ASN A 338 -48.01 16.02 -35.17
CA ASN A 338 -47.52 15.54 -36.46
C ASN A 338 -46.19 16.18 -36.94
N CYS A 339 -45.36 16.69 -36.02
CA CYS A 339 -44.07 17.29 -36.32
C CYS A 339 -42.94 16.23 -36.40
N HIS A 340 -42.98 15.39 -37.43
CA HIS A 340 -42.14 14.20 -37.56
C HIS A 340 -40.63 14.48 -37.56
N SER A 341 -40.19 15.64 -38.08
CA SER A 341 -38.77 16.02 -38.07
C SER A 341 -38.24 16.20 -36.64
N GLN A 342 -39.01 16.89 -35.79
CA GLN A 342 -38.63 17.10 -34.39
C GLN A 342 -38.70 15.82 -33.56
N VAL A 343 -39.64 14.91 -33.87
CA VAL A 343 -39.68 13.58 -33.23
C VAL A 343 -38.34 12.87 -33.37
N GLN A 344 -37.80 12.79 -34.60
CA GLN A 344 -36.52 12.11 -34.86
C GLN A 344 -35.35 12.82 -34.17
N VAL A 345 -35.37 14.15 -34.08
CA VAL A 345 -34.36 14.91 -33.34
C VAL A 345 -34.36 14.53 -31.86
N PHE A 346 -35.52 14.57 -31.20
CA PHE A 346 -35.62 14.24 -29.78
C PHE A 346 -35.30 12.77 -29.49
N GLU A 347 -35.69 11.84 -30.37
CA GLU A 347 -35.32 10.42 -30.24
C GLU A 347 -33.81 10.20 -30.34
N ASN A 348 -33.10 10.86 -31.26
CA ASN A 348 -31.65 10.73 -31.37
C ASN A 348 -30.91 11.40 -30.20
N ILE A 349 -31.39 12.55 -29.73
CA ILE A 349 -30.85 13.17 -28.50
C ILE A 349 -31.06 12.23 -27.31
N SER A 350 -32.24 11.62 -27.17
CA SER A 350 -32.54 10.63 -26.12
C SER A 350 -31.54 9.46 -26.12
N LYS A 351 -31.26 8.87 -27.30
CA LYS A 351 -30.26 7.80 -27.43
C LYS A 351 -28.87 8.22 -26.94
N VAL A 352 -28.40 9.41 -27.34
CA VAL A 352 -27.10 9.93 -26.89
C VAL A 352 -27.08 10.22 -25.39
N MET A 353 -28.17 10.75 -24.81
CA MET A 353 -28.27 10.93 -23.35
C MET A 353 -28.17 9.60 -22.61
N SER A 354 -28.84 8.56 -23.10
CA SER A 354 -28.75 7.22 -22.53
C SER A 354 -27.33 6.64 -22.64
N SER A 355 -26.70 6.76 -23.82
CA SER A 355 -25.33 6.30 -24.06
C SER A 355 -24.33 7.02 -23.14
N THR A 356 -24.45 8.35 -23.02
CA THR A 356 -23.60 9.17 -22.16
C THR A 356 -23.79 8.81 -20.68
N GLY A 357 -25.04 8.55 -20.26
CA GLY A 357 -25.33 8.07 -18.90
C GLY A 357 -24.63 6.76 -18.57
N VAL A 358 -24.62 5.79 -19.50
CA VAL A 358 -23.90 4.52 -19.34
C VAL A 358 -22.39 4.74 -19.33
N PHE A 359 -21.87 5.58 -20.22
CA PHE A 359 -20.45 5.96 -20.26
C PHE A 359 -19.98 6.52 -18.91
N VAL A 360 -20.67 7.52 -18.36
CA VAL A 360 -20.30 8.14 -17.08
C VAL A 360 -20.34 7.13 -15.93
N LYS A 361 -21.36 6.27 -15.88
CA LYS A 361 -21.42 5.18 -14.90
C LYS A 361 -20.20 4.26 -15.01
N ASN A 362 -19.87 3.81 -16.21
CA ASN A 362 -18.75 2.92 -16.46
C ASN A 362 -17.42 3.58 -16.07
N LEU A 363 -17.26 4.88 -16.35
CA LEU A 363 -16.09 5.66 -15.92
C LEU A 363 -15.92 5.62 -14.40
N GLY A 364 -17.01 5.84 -13.66
CA GLY A 364 -17.02 5.74 -12.20
C GLY A 364 -16.68 4.33 -11.71
N GLU A 365 -17.25 3.29 -12.32
CA GLU A 365 -16.92 1.90 -11.97
C GLU A 365 -15.46 1.56 -12.21
N VAL A 366 -14.89 2.01 -13.33
CA VAL A 366 -13.47 1.85 -13.65
C VAL A 366 -12.62 2.59 -12.63
N MET A 367 -12.95 3.82 -12.24
CA MET A 367 -12.23 4.54 -11.20
C MET A 367 -12.25 3.78 -9.86
N ASN A 368 -13.40 3.27 -9.43
CA ASN A 368 -13.48 2.52 -8.17
C ASN A 368 -12.72 1.18 -8.23
N LYS A 369 -13.00 0.35 -9.24
CA LYS A 369 -12.41 -1.01 -9.35
C LYS A 369 -10.94 -0.98 -9.80
N GLY A 370 -10.62 -0.09 -10.74
CA GLY A 370 -9.29 0.06 -11.32
C GLY A 370 -8.37 0.85 -10.40
N PHE A 371 -8.80 2.00 -9.86
CA PHE A 371 -7.94 2.83 -9.02
C PHE A 371 -8.05 2.44 -7.55
N ALA A 372 -9.23 2.61 -6.94
CA ALA A 372 -9.39 2.48 -5.49
C ALA A 372 -9.10 1.06 -4.98
N GLU A 373 -9.65 0.02 -5.62
CA GLU A 373 -9.40 -1.36 -5.19
C GLU A 373 -7.94 -1.79 -5.39
N HIS A 374 -7.25 -1.29 -6.43
CA HIS A 374 -5.84 -1.58 -6.63
C HIS A 374 -4.98 -0.97 -5.52
N LEU A 375 -5.25 0.29 -5.16
CA LEU A 375 -4.52 1.00 -4.11
C LEU A 375 -4.75 0.41 -2.71
N LYS A 376 -5.89 -0.23 -2.45
CA LYS A 376 -6.15 -0.90 -1.15
C LYS A 376 -5.11 -1.96 -0.80
N TYR A 377 -4.61 -2.72 -1.78
CA TYR A 377 -3.56 -3.70 -1.53
C TYR A 377 -2.25 -3.03 -1.07
N ASN A 378 -1.83 -1.99 -1.80
CA ASN A 378 -0.65 -1.19 -1.48
C ASN A 378 -0.75 -0.48 -0.13
N LEU A 379 -1.97 -0.05 0.26
CA LEU A 379 -2.23 0.49 1.60
C LEU A 379 -1.91 -0.55 2.70
N HIS A 380 -2.28 -1.81 2.49
CA HIS A 380 -1.97 -2.90 3.42
C HIS A 380 -0.51 -3.33 3.40
N GLU A 381 0.24 -3.09 2.32
CA GLU A 381 1.68 -3.34 2.28
C GLU A 381 2.45 -2.45 3.26
N ALA A 382 1.96 -1.24 3.54
CA ALA A 382 2.58 -0.38 4.56
C ALA A 382 2.63 -1.02 5.95
N ASP A 383 1.68 -1.89 6.30
CA ASP A 383 1.73 -2.64 7.56
C ASP A 383 2.86 -3.67 7.57
N THR A 384 3.24 -4.19 6.41
CA THR A 384 4.36 -5.14 6.28
C THR A 384 5.73 -4.46 6.45
N PHE A 385 5.82 -3.16 6.13
CA PHE A 385 7.02 -2.36 6.44
C PHE A 385 7.18 -2.21 7.95
N ARG A 386 6.06 -2.03 8.67
CA ARG A 386 6.07 -1.99 10.14
C ARG A 386 6.45 -3.31 10.78
N ASP A 387 6.07 -4.45 10.19
CA ASP A 387 6.47 -5.78 10.68
C ASP A 387 8.01 -5.90 10.70
N LEU A 388 8.67 -5.57 9.58
CA LEU A 388 10.12 -5.59 9.44
C LEU A 388 10.80 -4.58 10.39
N PHE A 389 10.27 -3.36 10.44
CA PHE A 389 10.83 -2.31 11.29
C PHE A 389 10.68 -2.62 12.79
N SER A 390 9.53 -3.15 13.20
CA SER A 390 9.29 -3.56 14.60
C SER A 390 10.28 -4.63 15.03
N HIS A 391 10.66 -5.55 14.14
CA HIS A 391 11.70 -6.52 14.44
C HIS A 391 13.06 -5.84 14.70
N ARG A 392 13.45 -4.91 13.83
CA ARG A 392 14.66 -4.09 13.99
C ARG A 392 14.66 -3.29 15.30
N GLU A 393 13.54 -2.64 15.66
CA GLU A 393 13.42 -1.88 16.90
C GLU A 393 13.55 -2.76 18.15
N ASN A 394 12.95 -3.96 18.12
CA ASN A 394 13.11 -4.92 19.21
C ASN A 394 14.57 -5.34 19.40
N LEU A 395 15.32 -5.54 18.31
CA LEU A 395 16.76 -5.83 18.37
C LEU A 395 17.56 -4.64 18.92
N ALA A 396 17.23 -3.42 18.49
CA ALA A 396 17.88 -2.20 18.97
C ALA A 396 17.68 -2.01 20.49
N GLN A 397 16.46 -2.21 20.99
CA GLN A 397 16.16 -2.14 22.42
C GLN A 397 16.90 -3.22 23.22
N GLN A 398 16.96 -4.45 22.70
CA GLN A 398 17.70 -5.55 23.33
C GLN A 398 19.21 -5.26 23.38
N GLN A 399 19.80 -4.80 22.28
CA GLN A 399 21.21 -4.41 22.24
C GLN A 399 21.51 -3.28 23.25
N ALA A 400 20.70 -2.21 23.25
CA ALA A 400 20.89 -1.09 24.17
C ALA A 400 20.74 -1.49 25.65
N LYS A 401 19.92 -2.50 25.96
CA LYS A 401 19.81 -3.07 27.30
C LYS A 401 21.06 -3.88 27.67
N LEU A 402 21.57 -4.71 26.76
CA LEU A 402 22.80 -5.49 26.98
C LEU A 402 24.03 -4.59 27.14
N GLU A 403 24.15 -3.55 26.31
CA GLU A 403 25.25 -2.57 26.38
C GLU A 403 25.28 -1.86 27.73
N ARG A 404 24.13 -1.38 28.22
CA ARG A 404 24.02 -0.79 29.57
C ARG A 404 24.39 -1.79 30.66
N ALA A 405 23.87 -3.01 30.61
CA ALA A 405 24.16 -4.03 31.61
C ALA A 405 25.65 -4.40 31.65
N LEU A 406 26.31 -4.50 30.48
CA LEU A 406 27.74 -4.74 30.39
C LEU A 406 28.53 -3.57 31.00
N GLN A 407 28.16 -2.34 30.66
CA GLN A 407 28.82 -1.14 31.18
C GLN A 407 28.74 -1.08 32.72
N ASP A 408 27.55 -1.30 33.29
CA ASP A 408 27.35 -1.34 34.73
C ASP A 408 28.19 -2.43 35.40
N LYS A 409 28.32 -3.60 34.75
CA LYS A 409 29.11 -4.72 35.24
C LYS A 409 30.61 -4.39 35.19
N LYS A 410 31.10 -3.79 34.10
CA LYS A 410 32.49 -3.30 33.98
C LYS A 410 32.80 -2.26 35.06
N GLU A 411 31.90 -1.31 35.29
CA GLU A 411 32.05 -0.32 36.36
C GLU A 411 32.14 -0.96 37.76
N LYS A 412 31.30 -1.95 38.06
CA LYS A 412 31.34 -2.67 39.34
C LYS A 412 32.66 -3.42 39.51
N LEU A 413 33.15 -4.08 38.46
CA LEU A 413 34.41 -4.82 38.49
C LEU A 413 35.63 -3.91 38.59
N LEU A 414 35.61 -2.73 37.97
CA LEU A 414 36.65 -1.71 38.10
C LEU A 414 36.73 -1.20 39.55
N LYS A 415 35.59 -0.97 40.20
CA LYS A 415 35.53 -0.55 41.61
C LYS A 415 36.13 -1.59 42.57
N LEU A 416 36.09 -2.88 42.23
CA LEU A 416 36.70 -3.95 43.03
C LEU A 416 38.24 -3.98 42.95
N ARG A 417 38.86 -3.31 41.96
CA ARG A 417 40.32 -3.25 41.77
C ARG A 417 41.02 -4.62 41.75
N ASP A 418 40.33 -5.62 41.21
CA ASP A 418 40.79 -7.01 41.12
C ASP A 418 40.69 -7.53 39.66
N PRO A 419 41.78 -7.45 38.87
CA PRO A 419 41.80 -7.88 37.47
C PRO A 419 41.48 -9.37 37.26
N THR A 420 41.68 -10.21 38.29
CA THR A 420 41.39 -11.66 38.20
C THR A 420 39.90 -11.96 38.02
N LYS A 421 39.04 -10.99 38.37
CA LYS A 421 37.57 -11.09 38.24
C LYS A 421 37.04 -10.54 36.92
N TRP A 422 37.89 -10.02 36.04
CA TRP A 422 37.47 -9.36 34.80
C TRP A 422 37.15 -10.35 33.67
N GLY A 423 37.38 -11.65 33.88
CA GLY A 423 37.04 -12.70 32.90
C GLY A 423 37.92 -12.71 31.66
N ALA A 424 39.12 -12.12 31.75
CA ALA A 424 40.13 -12.13 30.70
C ALA A 424 40.75 -13.54 30.53
N SER A 425 41.37 -13.78 29.37
CA SER A 425 42.14 -15.02 29.14
C SER A 425 43.32 -15.11 30.10
N ARG A 426 43.96 -16.29 30.21
CA ARG A 426 45.12 -16.46 31.09
C ARG A 426 46.30 -15.60 30.62
N GLU A 427 46.45 -15.48 29.31
CA GLU A 427 47.46 -14.67 28.63
C GLU A 427 47.23 -13.18 28.91
N ASP A 428 46.01 -12.69 28.68
CA ASP A 428 45.63 -11.29 28.93
C ASP A 428 45.72 -10.95 30.43
N LEU A 429 45.40 -11.88 31.32
CA LEU A 429 45.45 -11.65 32.77
C LEU A 429 46.88 -11.35 33.24
N ALA A 430 47.89 -12.04 32.70
CA ALA A 430 49.29 -11.77 33.04
C ALA A 430 49.70 -10.35 32.61
N GLU A 431 49.27 -9.92 31.44
CA GLU A 431 49.48 -8.55 30.93
C GLU A 431 48.76 -7.50 31.78
N MET A 432 47.49 -7.76 32.12
CA MET A 432 46.71 -6.88 32.99
C MET A 432 47.32 -6.73 34.38
N ILE A 433 47.92 -7.79 34.94
CA ILE A 433 48.65 -7.71 36.22
C ILE A 433 49.88 -6.80 36.09
N ARG A 434 50.59 -6.86 34.96
CA ARG A 434 51.74 -5.98 34.70
C ARG A 434 51.34 -4.52 34.54
N MET A 435 50.19 -4.25 33.92
CA MET A 435 49.67 -2.90 33.65
C MET A 435 48.66 -2.40 34.69
N ARG A 436 48.57 -3.05 35.86
CA ARG A 436 47.50 -2.85 36.84
C ARG A 436 47.27 -1.38 37.22
N GLU A 437 48.33 -0.64 37.49
CA GLU A 437 48.24 0.76 37.93
C GLU A 437 47.72 1.67 36.80
N ASP A 438 48.11 1.40 35.55
CA ASP A 438 47.66 2.18 34.40
C ASP A 438 46.19 1.89 34.09
N LEU A 439 45.78 0.62 34.17
CA LEU A 439 44.38 0.22 34.03
C LEU A 439 43.47 0.83 35.10
N PHE A 440 43.96 1.12 36.30
CA PHE A 440 43.14 1.80 37.31
C PHE A 440 43.10 3.32 37.18
N LYS A 441 44.03 3.91 36.42
CA LYS A 441 44.04 5.33 36.08
C LYS A 441 43.22 5.63 34.84
N ASP A 442 43.21 4.71 33.88
CA ASP A 442 42.47 4.85 32.62
C ASP A 442 41.30 3.87 32.55
N ARG A 443 40.10 4.42 32.75
CA ARG A 443 38.83 3.67 32.69
C ARG A 443 38.59 3.03 31.33
N GLU A 444 38.88 3.74 30.24
CA GLU A 444 38.59 3.26 28.89
C GLU A 444 39.52 2.10 28.55
N LEU A 445 40.81 2.24 28.87
CA LEU A 445 41.78 1.18 28.70
C LEU A 445 41.41 -0.06 29.52
N ALA A 446 40.96 0.11 30.76
CA ALA A 446 40.49 -1.02 31.58
C ALA A 446 39.34 -1.79 30.91
N PHE A 447 38.41 -1.06 30.31
CA PHE A 447 37.20 -1.64 29.73
C PHE A 447 37.49 -2.46 28.47
N ASP A 448 38.58 -2.17 27.77
CA ASP A 448 39.06 -2.96 26.63
C ASP A 448 39.46 -4.40 27.06
N TYR A 449 39.92 -4.59 28.31
CA TYR A 449 40.30 -5.91 28.85
C TYR A 449 39.19 -6.61 29.64
N MET A 450 38.13 -5.90 30.03
CA MET A 450 37.05 -6.46 30.84
C MET A 450 36.03 -7.22 30.01
N LEU A 451 35.69 -8.42 30.48
CA LEU A 451 34.58 -9.23 30.01
C LEU A 451 34.61 -9.41 28.48
N PRO A 452 35.70 -9.95 27.91
CA PRO A 452 35.89 -10.03 26.46
C PRO A 452 34.80 -10.84 25.76
N LYS A 453 34.32 -11.93 26.39
CA LYS A 453 33.22 -12.75 25.86
C LYS A 453 31.91 -11.97 25.74
N GLU A 454 31.50 -11.27 26.80
CA GLU A 454 30.25 -10.50 26.79
C GLU A 454 30.35 -9.28 25.85
N THR A 455 31.54 -8.70 25.73
CA THR A 455 31.83 -7.64 24.75
C THR A 455 31.68 -8.16 23.32
N GLN A 456 32.20 -9.36 23.02
CA GLN A 456 32.06 -10.01 21.72
C GLN A 456 30.60 -10.38 21.41
N ASP A 457 29.84 -10.86 22.40
CA ASP A 457 28.41 -11.18 22.23
C ASP A 457 27.60 -9.93 21.86
N ILE A 458 27.90 -8.78 22.48
CA ILE A 458 27.28 -7.50 22.14
C ILE A 458 27.70 -7.02 20.75
N GLU A 459 28.97 -7.21 20.37
CA GLU A 459 29.43 -6.88 19.03
C GLU A 459 28.69 -7.71 17.96
N GLN A 460 28.44 -8.99 18.22
CA GLN A 460 27.61 -9.83 17.35
C GLN A 460 26.18 -9.30 17.25
N LYS A 461 25.58 -8.85 18.36
CA LYS A 461 24.25 -8.20 18.36
C LYS A 461 24.23 -6.88 17.61
N ARG A 462 25.31 -6.12 17.65
CA ARG A 462 25.48 -4.90 16.84
C ARG A 462 25.53 -5.22 15.35
N TYR A 463 26.27 -6.26 14.96
CA TYR A 463 26.30 -6.71 13.56
C TYR A 463 24.92 -7.17 13.08
N GLU A 464 24.19 -7.90 13.92
CA GLU A 464 22.81 -8.30 13.66
C GLU A 464 21.90 -7.07 13.46
N LEU A 465 21.92 -6.11 14.38
CA LEU A 465 21.14 -4.88 14.25
C LEU A 465 21.46 -4.09 12.96
N ASN A 466 22.75 -3.98 12.64
CA ASN A 466 23.19 -3.27 11.43
C ASN A 466 22.74 -3.99 10.15
N PHE A 467 22.77 -5.33 10.14
CA PHE A 467 22.19 -6.10 9.04
C PHE A 467 20.72 -5.77 8.86
N PHE A 468 19.89 -5.88 9.90
CA PHE A 468 18.46 -5.58 9.79
C PHE A 468 18.20 -4.12 9.41
N SER A 469 19.03 -3.18 9.86
CA SER A 469 18.91 -1.77 9.47
C SER A 469 19.18 -1.58 7.97
N ASN A 470 20.19 -2.26 7.42
CA ASN A 470 20.45 -2.28 5.97
C ASN A 470 19.31 -2.99 5.21
N GLN A 471 18.82 -4.12 5.72
CA GLN A 471 17.74 -4.87 5.08
C GLN A 471 16.41 -4.10 5.04
N CYS A 472 16.06 -3.35 6.08
CA CYS A 472 14.90 -2.44 6.05
C CYS A 472 14.96 -1.50 4.83
N TRP A 473 16.13 -0.90 4.57
CA TRP A 473 16.34 0.00 3.45
C TRP A 473 16.29 -0.73 2.10
N ASP A 474 17.05 -1.82 1.99
CA ASP A 474 17.19 -2.57 0.74
C ASP A 474 15.86 -3.22 0.32
N GLU A 475 15.14 -3.82 1.27
CA GLU A 475 13.87 -4.49 1.01
C GLU A 475 12.75 -3.51 0.66
N ILE A 476 12.66 -2.37 1.35
CA ILE A 476 11.65 -1.36 0.99
C ILE A 476 11.90 -0.86 -0.43
N ARG A 477 13.16 -0.57 -0.79
CA ARG A 477 13.49 -0.18 -2.17
C ARG A 477 13.15 -1.27 -3.18
N ARG A 478 13.48 -2.53 -2.88
CA ARG A 478 13.16 -3.67 -3.74
C ARG A 478 11.65 -3.79 -3.96
N VAL A 479 10.86 -3.83 -2.88
CA VAL A 479 9.40 -3.94 -2.94
C VAL A 479 8.78 -2.72 -3.63
N SER A 480 9.22 -1.50 -3.32
CA SER A 480 8.75 -0.28 -3.99
C SER A 480 9.06 -0.30 -5.49
N LYS A 481 10.22 -0.80 -5.91
CA LYS A 481 10.57 -0.95 -7.32
C LYS A 481 9.66 -1.98 -8.01
N ASP A 482 9.45 -3.14 -7.39
CA ASP A 482 8.54 -4.17 -7.90
C ASP A 482 7.12 -3.63 -8.03
N ASN A 483 6.62 -2.93 -7.02
CA ASN A 483 5.30 -2.33 -7.03
C ASN A 483 5.18 -1.19 -8.04
N GLY A 484 6.23 -0.40 -8.24
CA GLY A 484 6.27 0.63 -9.28
C GLY A 484 6.10 0.05 -10.70
N MET A 485 6.69 -1.11 -10.98
CA MET A 485 6.48 -1.80 -12.26
C MET A 485 5.04 -2.28 -12.42
N LEU A 486 4.47 -2.91 -11.38
CA LEU A 486 3.10 -3.40 -11.39
C LEU A 486 2.06 -2.27 -11.50
N LEU A 487 2.30 -1.16 -10.80
CA LEU A 487 1.47 0.03 -10.89
C LEU A 487 1.52 0.61 -12.31
N THR A 488 2.71 0.65 -12.92
CA THR A 488 2.89 1.14 -14.29
C THR A 488 2.10 0.31 -15.29
N GLU A 489 2.20 -1.02 -15.22
CA GLU A 489 1.45 -1.95 -16.08
C GLU A 489 -0.06 -1.80 -15.87
N HIS A 490 -0.49 -1.80 -14.60
CA HIS A 490 -1.89 -1.60 -14.24
C HIS A 490 -2.44 -0.26 -14.76
N PHE A 491 -1.71 0.83 -14.59
CA PHE A 491 -2.16 2.15 -15.03
C PHE A 491 -2.15 2.33 -16.55
N LYS A 492 -1.31 1.58 -17.26
CA LYS A 492 -1.37 1.48 -18.73
C LYS A 492 -2.68 0.83 -19.17
N ASP A 493 -3.01 -0.34 -18.63
CA ASP A 493 -4.27 -1.04 -18.96
C ASP A 493 -5.49 -0.21 -18.57
N TYR A 494 -5.40 0.44 -17.40
CA TYR A 494 -6.40 1.38 -16.92
C TYR A 494 -6.61 2.54 -17.88
N ALA A 495 -5.54 3.21 -18.33
CA ALA A 495 -5.62 4.32 -19.28
C ALA A 495 -6.19 3.87 -20.63
N MET A 496 -5.81 2.69 -21.13
CA MET A 496 -6.37 2.12 -22.36
C MET A 496 -7.88 1.90 -22.26
N LEU A 497 -8.36 1.40 -21.11
CA LEU A 497 -9.79 1.22 -20.87
C LEU A 497 -10.53 2.56 -20.87
N HIS A 498 -9.97 3.60 -20.25
CA HIS A 498 -10.50 4.96 -20.28
C HIS A 498 -10.57 5.53 -21.69
N CYS A 499 -9.49 5.42 -22.46
CA CYS A 499 -9.47 5.87 -23.86
C CYS A 499 -10.56 5.18 -24.68
N THR A 500 -10.72 3.86 -24.52
CA THR A 500 -11.76 3.08 -25.22
C THR A 500 -13.16 3.60 -24.89
N GLN A 501 -13.45 3.89 -23.61
CA GLN A 501 -14.74 4.43 -23.18
C GLN A 501 -14.98 5.85 -23.73
N ILE A 502 -13.97 6.72 -23.69
CA ILE A 502 -14.05 8.09 -24.21
C ILE A 502 -14.30 8.08 -25.71
N SER A 503 -13.55 7.28 -26.47
CA SER A 503 -13.74 7.14 -27.92
C SER A 503 -15.14 6.63 -28.25
N SER A 504 -15.64 5.62 -27.53
CA SER A 504 -17.00 5.11 -27.73
C SER A 504 -18.06 6.19 -27.50
N ASN A 505 -17.91 7.02 -26.46
CA ASN A 505 -18.86 8.11 -26.20
C ASN A 505 -18.75 9.20 -27.27
N ALA A 506 -17.53 9.57 -27.68
CA ALA A 506 -17.30 10.56 -28.73
C ALA A 506 -17.98 10.17 -30.06
N SER A 507 -17.88 8.89 -30.46
CA SER A 507 -18.57 8.37 -31.64
C SER A 507 -20.09 8.54 -31.56
N SER A 508 -20.71 8.29 -30.40
CA SER A 508 -22.16 8.52 -30.22
C SER A 508 -22.55 9.99 -30.42
N TRP A 509 -21.71 10.93 -30.00
CA TRP A 509 -21.94 12.36 -30.20
C TRP A 509 -21.72 12.80 -31.66
N GLU A 510 -20.71 12.24 -32.32
CA GLU A 510 -20.44 12.48 -33.75
C GLU A 510 -21.61 11.99 -34.62
N GLU A 511 -22.16 10.81 -34.34
CA GLU A 511 -23.34 10.27 -35.02
C GLU A 511 -24.55 11.21 -34.90
N LEU A 512 -24.80 11.76 -33.70
CA LEU A 512 -25.86 12.76 -33.49
C LEU A 512 -25.60 14.05 -34.26
N LEU A 513 -24.37 14.57 -34.24
CA LEU A 513 -24.03 15.79 -34.98
C LEU A 513 -24.28 15.62 -36.48
N ASN A 514 -23.81 14.51 -37.05
CA ASN A 514 -24.01 14.19 -38.46
C ASN A 514 -25.51 14.05 -38.80
N PHE A 515 -26.29 13.42 -37.92
CA PHE A 515 -27.74 13.35 -38.05
C PHE A 515 -28.37 14.74 -38.08
N LEU A 516 -28.01 15.63 -37.15
CA LEU A 516 -28.57 16.99 -37.07
C LEU A 516 -28.20 17.83 -38.30
N LEU A 517 -26.95 17.77 -38.77
CA LEU A 517 -26.51 18.46 -39.98
C LEU A 517 -27.32 18.00 -41.20
N THR A 518 -27.49 16.69 -41.36
CA THR A 518 -28.30 16.11 -42.45
C THR A 518 -29.77 16.54 -42.35
N ALA A 519 -30.33 16.60 -41.14
CA ALA A 519 -31.69 17.06 -40.92
C ALA A 519 -31.86 18.53 -41.32
N CYS A 520 -30.93 19.40 -40.94
CA CYS A 520 -30.94 20.82 -41.33
C CYS A 520 -30.81 21.02 -42.83
N GLU A 521 -29.95 20.26 -43.51
CA GLU A 521 -29.81 20.33 -44.97
C GLU A 521 -31.09 19.93 -45.69
N LYS A 522 -31.74 18.85 -45.25
CA LYS A 522 -33.04 18.41 -45.79
C LYS A 522 -34.13 19.47 -45.58
N GLU A 523 -34.15 20.12 -44.42
CA GLU A 523 -35.12 21.19 -44.14
C GLU A 523 -34.91 22.39 -45.05
N ARG A 524 -33.66 22.83 -45.27
CA ARG A 524 -33.32 23.88 -46.24
C ARG A 524 -33.69 23.50 -47.67
N GLU A 525 -33.49 22.24 -48.07
CA GLU A 525 -33.87 21.78 -49.40
C GLU A 525 -35.40 21.78 -49.58
N ASN A 526 -36.14 21.35 -48.57
CA ASN A 526 -37.60 21.40 -48.57
C ASN A 526 -38.13 22.84 -48.64
N GLU A 527 -37.51 23.77 -47.89
CA GLU A 527 -37.84 25.20 -47.94
C GLU A 527 -37.59 25.79 -49.33
N LYS A 528 -36.44 25.49 -49.95
CA LYS A 528 -36.14 25.91 -51.33
C LYS A 528 -37.16 25.39 -52.33
N LYS A 529 -37.53 24.10 -52.26
CA LYS A 529 -38.57 23.50 -53.12
C LYS A 529 -39.93 24.17 -52.94
N LEU A 530 -40.26 24.58 -51.72
CA LEU A 530 -41.50 25.31 -51.43
C LEU A 530 -41.52 26.70 -52.09
N ILE A 531 -40.38 27.40 -52.04
CA ILE A 531 -40.19 28.73 -52.67
C ILE A 531 -40.20 28.60 -54.20
N GLU A 532 -39.44 27.67 -54.76
CA GLU A 532 -39.29 27.46 -56.21
C GLU A 532 -40.56 26.90 -56.87
N GLY A 533 -41.38 26.16 -56.13
CA GLY A 533 -42.66 25.62 -56.59
C GLY A 533 -43.79 26.65 -56.80
N GLY A 534 -43.52 27.95 -56.70
CA GLY A 534 -44.50 29.03 -56.95
C GLY A 534 -45.46 29.32 -55.79
N GLY A 535 -45.21 28.75 -54.61
CA GLY A 535 -46.00 28.99 -53.40
C GLY A 535 -45.53 30.22 -52.63
N VAL A 536 -45.89 31.42 -53.09
CA VAL A 536 -45.75 32.66 -52.28
C VAL A 536 -46.91 32.81 -51.28
N GLN A 537 -47.89 31.91 -51.27
CA GLN A 537 -49.03 31.94 -50.34
C GLN A 537 -48.95 31.18 -48.99
N PRO A 538 -47.97 30.31 -48.64
CA PRO A 538 -48.08 29.47 -47.43
C PRO A 538 -48.11 30.25 -46.11
N VAL A 539 -47.27 31.29 -45.94
CA VAL A 539 -47.28 32.07 -44.68
C VAL A 539 -48.58 32.85 -44.56
N GLN A 540 -49.09 33.41 -45.66
CA GLN A 540 -50.33 34.19 -45.65
C GLN A 540 -51.57 33.31 -45.48
N VAL A 541 -51.57 32.08 -46.00
CA VAL A 541 -52.66 31.10 -45.84
C VAL A 541 -52.61 30.41 -44.48
N MET A 542 -51.42 30.07 -43.96
CA MET A 542 -51.26 29.51 -42.62
C MET A 542 -51.61 30.55 -41.54
N MET A 543 -51.21 31.81 -41.73
CA MET A 543 -51.58 32.91 -40.83
C MET A 543 -53.08 33.26 -40.97
N GLN A 544 -53.69 33.13 -42.16
CA GLN A 544 -55.15 33.21 -42.32
C GLN A 544 -55.89 32.02 -41.68
N GLN A 545 -55.33 30.81 -41.72
CA GLN A 545 -55.94 29.63 -41.07
C GLN A 545 -55.81 29.70 -39.54
N MET A 546 -54.68 30.18 -39.02
CA MET A 546 -54.51 30.44 -37.59
C MET A 546 -55.47 31.53 -37.10
N MET A 547 -55.59 32.66 -37.82
CA MET A 547 -56.56 33.70 -37.47
C MET A 547 -58.01 33.18 -37.52
N ARG A 548 -58.37 32.32 -38.49
CA ARG A 548 -59.69 31.69 -38.53
C ARG A 548 -59.95 30.70 -37.39
N GLN A 549 -58.91 30.05 -36.85
CA GLN A 549 -59.04 29.16 -35.69
C GLN A 549 -59.14 29.95 -34.37
N GLU A 550 -58.44 31.08 -34.24
CA GLU A 550 -58.64 32.01 -33.12
C GLU A 550 -60.06 32.58 -33.12
N ASP A 551 -60.59 33.01 -34.27
CA ASP A 551 -61.96 33.52 -34.38
C ASP A 551 -63.01 32.43 -34.04
N ALA A 552 -62.74 31.16 -34.36
CA ALA A 552 -63.63 30.03 -34.02
C ALA A 552 -63.60 29.66 -32.53
N LEU A 553 -62.48 29.88 -31.84
CA LEU A 553 -62.36 29.66 -30.40
C LEU A 553 -62.99 30.80 -29.59
N VAL A 554 -62.91 32.04 -30.08
CA VAL A 554 -63.56 33.21 -29.46
C VAL A 554 -65.08 33.19 -29.67
N ALA A 555 -65.57 32.65 -30.79
CA ALA A 555 -67.01 32.53 -31.05
C ALA A 555 -67.71 31.38 -30.29
N GLY A 556 -66.95 30.49 -29.62
CA GLY A 556 -67.47 29.30 -28.93
C GLY A 556 -67.85 29.49 -27.45
N ASP A 557 -67.48 30.61 -26.81
CA ASP A 557 -67.70 30.83 -25.36
C ASP A 557 -68.96 31.67 -25.05
N GLY A 558 -69.80 31.89 -26.06
CA GLY A 558 -71.04 32.66 -25.97
C GLY A 558 -72.27 31.80 -25.70
N GLY A 559 -72.33 31.06 -24.59
CA GLY A 559 -73.61 30.63 -24.04
C GLY A 559 -73.72 29.20 -23.51
N SER A 560 -73.68 29.06 -22.19
CA SER A 560 -74.90 28.70 -21.45
C SER A 560 -74.70 28.99 -19.96
N GLY A 561 -75.24 30.12 -19.51
CA GLY A 561 -75.71 30.21 -18.14
C GLY A 561 -76.94 29.31 -18.01
N ALA A 562 -76.82 28.25 -17.23
CA ALA A 562 -77.97 27.50 -16.72
C ALA A 562 -77.67 27.04 -15.30
N SER A 563 -78.26 27.79 -14.38
CA SER A 563 -78.48 27.54 -12.97
C SER A 563 -78.70 26.07 -12.63
N ARG A 564 -78.10 25.60 -11.53
CA ARG A 564 -78.81 24.69 -10.62
C ARG A 564 -78.27 24.75 -9.19
N GLU A 565 -79.19 25.11 -8.32
CA GLU A 565 -79.15 25.06 -6.86
C GLU A 565 -79.00 23.62 -6.32
N ASN A 566 -78.55 23.58 -5.06
CA ASN A 566 -78.79 22.56 -4.01
C ASN A 566 -78.17 21.16 -4.19
N ALA A 567 -77.10 20.89 -3.43
CA ALA A 567 -77.10 20.08 -2.20
C ALA A 567 -75.67 19.96 -1.64
#